data_AF-A0A9N9PAW0-F1
#
_entry.id   AF-A0A9N9PAW0-F1
#
_cell.length_a   1.000
_cell.length_b   1.000
_cell.length_c   1.000
_cell.angle_alpha   90.00
_cell.angle_beta   90.00
_cell.angle_gamma   90.00
#
_symmetry.space_group_name_H-M   'P 1'
#
loop_
_entity.id
_entity.type
_entity.pdbx_description
1 polymer ?
#
loop_
_entity_poly.entity_id
_entity_poly.type
_entity_poly.pdbx_seq_one_letter_code
_entity_poly.pdbx_strand_id
1 'polypeptide(L)' 'MPFSGTFDDFIKPFIANIKLLECGQIMNIQGQDYLIIANLGVVTADLPQENNLARIKHYDANK' A
#
# COMPACT_ATOMS: atom_id res chain seq x y z
N MET A 1 8.68 11.66 6.19
CA MET A 1 9.31 10.33 6.09
C MET A 1 9.36 9.96 4.62
N PRO A 2 10.50 10.09 3.91
CA PRO A 2 10.57 9.57 2.55
C PRO A 2 10.76 8.06 2.64
N PHE A 3 9.92 7.30 1.94
CA PHE A 3 10.18 5.89 1.66
C PHE A 3 11.40 5.85 0.74
N SER A 4 12.59 5.80 1.34
CA SER A 4 13.91 5.88 0.69
C SER A 4 14.30 4.55 0.03
N GLY A 5 13.37 3.95 -0.70
CA GLY A 5 13.59 2.76 -1.52
C GLY A 5 12.91 2.96 -2.87
N THR A 6 13.39 2.30 -3.91
CA THR A 6 12.66 2.32 -5.18
C THR A 6 11.29 1.67 -4.99
N PHE A 7 10.31 2.03 -5.82
CA PHE A 7 8.99 1.37 -5.82
C PHE A 7 9.15 -0.15 -5.82
N ASP A 8 10.08 -0.65 -6.61
CA ASP A 8 10.38 -2.07 -6.73
C ASP A 8 10.90 -2.69 -5.43
N ASP A 9 11.81 -2.01 -4.72
CA ASP A 9 12.42 -2.54 -3.50
C ASP A 9 11.42 -2.62 -2.34
N PHE A 10 10.41 -1.75 -2.32
CA PHE A 10 9.43 -1.69 -1.24
C PHE A 10 8.12 -2.43 -1.57
N ILE A 11 7.58 -2.19 -2.77
CA ILE A 11 6.24 -2.67 -3.14
C ILE A 11 6.27 -4.15 -3.52
N LYS A 12 7.33 -4.64 -4.18
CA LYS A 12 7.39 -6.07 -4.56
C LYS A 12 7.39 -7.00 -3.33
N PRO A 13 8.22 -6.78 -2.30
CA PRO A 13 8.17 -7.60 -1.08
C PRO A 13 6.84 -7.41 -0.33
N PHE A 14 6.30 -6.20 -0.31
CA PHE A 14 5.03 -5.92 0.35
C PHE A 14 3.86 -6.69 -0.27
N ILE A 15 3.71 -6.68 -1.59
CA ILE A 15 2.67 -7.45 -2.30
C ILE A 15 2.87 -8.95 -2.08
N ALA A 16 4.12 -9.45 -2.10
CA ALA A 16 4.39 -10.85 -1.83
C ALA A 16 3.93 -11.27 -0.43
N ASN A 17 4.14 -10.41 0.58
CA ASN A 17 3.66 -10.64 1.93
C ASN A 17 2.12 -10.62 2.02
N ILE A 18 1.46 -9.67 1.35
CA ILE A 18 -0.01 -9.63 1.32
C ILE A 18 -0.58 -10.91 0.70
N LYS A 19 -0.01 -11.40 -0.40
CA LYS A 19 -0.43 -12.67 -1.02
C LYS A 19 -0.29 -13.87 -0.07
N LEU A 20 0.74 -13.89 0.77
CA LEU A 20 0.90 -14.93 1.78
C LEU A 20 -0.20 -14.83 2.84
N LEU A 21 -0.54 -13.62 3.25
CA LEU A 21 -1.58 -13.34 4.24
C LEU A 21 -3.00 -13.52 3.69
N GLU A 22 -3.22 -13.41 2.38
CA GLU A 22 -4.51 -13.71 1.72
C GLU A 22 -4.92 -15.18 1.90
N CYS A 23 -3.95 -16.09 1.92
CA CYS A 23 -4.17 -17.51 2.21
C CYS A 23 -4.46 -17.78 3.69
N GLY A 24 -4.27 -16.77 4.56
CA GLY A 24 -4.35 -16.89 6.01
C GLY A 24 -3.07 -17.48 6.61
N GLN A 25 -2.56 -16.82 7.65
CA GLN A 25 -1.39 -17.28 8.39
C GLN A 25 -1.71 -17.34 9.89
N ILE A 26 -1.38 -18.47 10.53
CA ILE A 26 -1.45 -18.58 11.98
C ILE A 26 -0.21 -17.90 12.56
N MET A 27 -0.44 -16.90 13.41
CA MET A 27 0.61 -16.22 14.17
C MET A 27 0.37 -16.37 15.66
N ASN A 28 1.41 -16.78 16.39
CA ASN A 28 1.36 -16.77 17.84
C ASN A 28 1.70 -15.37 18.35
N ILE A 29 0.73 -14.72 18.99
CA ILE A 29 0.87 -13.39 19.59
C ILE A 29 0.56 -13.54 21.08
N GLN A 30 1.57 -13.29 21.92
CA GLN A 30 1.46 -13.39 23.38
C GLN A 30 0.97 -14.77 23.87
N GLY A 31 1.38 -15.85 23.20
CA GLY A 31 1.02 -17.21 23.60
C GLY A 31 -0.37 -17.66 23.12
N GLN A 32 -1.06 -16.85 22.31
CA GLN A 32 -2.30 -17.25 21.65
C GLN A 32 -2.12 -17.27 20.14
N ASP A 33 -2.73 -18.27 19.50
CA ASP A 33 -2.70 -18.43 18.05
C ASP A 33 -3.85 -17.64 17.42
N TYR A 34 -3.50 -16.73 16.51
CA TYR A 34 -4.45 -15.93 15.74
C TYR A 34 -4.34 -16.25 14.26
N LEU A 35 -5.48 -16.37 13.59
CA LEU A 35 -5.53 -16.44 12.13
C LEU A 35 -5.51 -15.01 11.59
N ILE A 36 -4.40 -14.62 10.98
CA ILE A 36 -4.25 -13.32 10.34
C ILE A 36 -4.53 -13.49 8.86
N ILE A 37 -5.51 -12.73 8.35
CA ILE A 37 -5.84 -12.67 6.93
C ILE A 37 -5.72 -11.21 6.50
N ALA A 38 -4.99 -10.96 5.42
CA ALA A 38 -4.91 -9.64 4.81
C ALA A 38 -5.39 -9.72 3.36
N ASN A 39 -5.94 -8.63 2.85
CA ASN A 39 -6.32 -8.49 1.45
C ASN A 39 -5.96 -7.07 1.02
N LEU A 40 -5.48 -6.91 -0.21
CA LEU A 40 -5.21 -5.61 -0.79
C LEU A 40 -6.53 -5.02 -1.34
N GLY A 41 -7.15 -4.12 -0.58
CA GLY A 41 -8.23 -3.26 -1.11
C GLY A 41 -7.70 -2.28 -2.17
N VAL A 42 -8.58 -1.73 -3.02
CA VAL A 42 -8.20 -0.78 -4.08
C VAL A 42 -7.31 0.33 -3.53
N VAL A 43 -6.02 0.27 -3.86
CA VAL A 43 -5.03 1.27 -3.45
C VAL A 43 -5.00 2.37 -4.50
N THR A 44 -6.00 3.26 -4.46
CA THR A 44 -5.79 4.64 -4.93
C THR A 44 -5.28 5.41 -3.73
N ALA A 45 -3.97 5.32 -3.49
CA ALA A 45 -3.36 6.24 -2.54
C ALA A 45 -3.39 7.62 -3.22
N ASP A 46 -4.33 8.48 -2.82
CA ASP A 46 -4.23 9.92 -3.06
C ASP A 46 -3.00 10.43 -2.29
N LEU A 47 -1.82 10.15 -2.82
CA LEU A 47 -0.58 10.71 -2.34
C LEU A 47 -0.60 12.19 -2.75
N PRO A 48 -0.72 13.14 -1.81
CA PRO A 48 -0.61 14.56 -2.16
C PRO A 48 0.75 14.88 -2.81
N GLN A 49 1.72 13.98 -2.67
CA GLN A 49 3.06 14.10 -3.25
C GLN A 49 3.11 13.76 -4.75
N GLU A 50 2.27 12.84 -5.26
CA GLU A 50 2.29 12.45 -6.69
C GLU A 50 1.43 13.37 -7.57
N ASN A 51 0.37 13.97 -7.02
CA ASN A 51 -0.45 14.92 -7.76
C ASN A 51 0.31 16.21 -8.16
N ASN A 52 1.49 16.45 -7.58
CA ASN A 52 2.32 17.61 -7.93
C ASN A 52 3.35 17.31 -9.03
N LEU A 53 3.60 16.02 -9.32
CA LEU A 53 4.52 15.56 -10.38
C LEU A 53 3.78 15.23 -11.67
N ALA A 54 2.58 14.65 -11.56
CA ALA A 54 1.62 14.66 -12.63
C ALA A 54 1.13 16.11 -12.77
N ARG A 55 1.72 16.87 -13.68
CA ARG A 55 1.32 18.22 -14.06
C ARG A 55 -0.09 18.21 -14.67
N ILE A 56 -1.09 17.84 -13.88
CA ILE A 56 -2.50 17.93 -14.20
C ILE A 56 -2.79 19.42 -14.11
N LYS A 57 -2.64 20.08 -15.26
CA LYS A 57 -3.26 21.38 -15.47
C LYS A 57 -4.74 21.15 -15.29
N HIS A 58 -5.31 21.62 -14.18
CA HIS A 58 -6.74 21.84 -14.10
C HIS A 58 -7.06 22.90 -15.14
N TYR A 59 -7.48 22.45 -16.33
CA TYR A 59 -8.10 23.32 -17.31
C TYR A 59 -9.52 23.59 -16.81
N ASP A 60 -9.61 24.69 -16.09
CA ASP A 60 -10.80 25.52 -15.89
C ASP A 60 -11.99 24.97 -15.09
N ALA A 61 -12.27 25.66 -13.98
CA ALA A 61 -13.61 25.82 -13.44
C ALA A 61 -13.71 27.20 -12.74
N ASN A 62 -13.72 28.25 -13.56
CA ASN A 62 -14.60 29.42 -13.45
C ASN A 62 -14.73 30.16 -12.08
N LYS A 63 -14.15 31.37 -12.02
CA LYS A 63 -14.89 32.61 -11.66
C LYS A 63 -14.19 33.85 -12.20
#